data_AF-A0A940WDZ0-F1
#
_entry.id   AF-A0A940WDZ0-F1
#
_cell.length_a   1.000
_cell.length_b   1.000
_cell.length_c   1.000
_cell.angle_alpha   90.00
_cell.angle_beta   90.00
_cell.angle_gamma   90.00
#
_symmetry.space_group_name_H-M   'P 1'
#
loop_
_entity.id
_entity.type
_entity.pdbx_description
1 polymer ?
#
loop_
_entity_poly.entity_id
_entity_poly.type
_entity_poly.pdbx_seq_one_letter_code
_entity_poly.pdbx_strand_id
1 'polypeptide(L)'
;MARIKSGVKRHKQSLKRRIRNRHVRSTVKTAVKDVRSEIAGGAGEKCAELLSNAASVLARAGSKGVLHKKTASRKISRLAKAVHKATKK
;
A
#
# COMPACT_ATOMS: atom_id res chain seq x y z
N MET A 1 -11.07 -1.81 -30.08
CA MET A 1 -12.48 -1.51 -29.71
C MET A 1 -13.22 -2.84 -29.51
N ALA A 2 -14.02 -2.98 -28.45
CA ALA A 2 -14.83 -4.19 -28.28
C ALA A 2 -16.04 -4.12 -29.22
N ARG A 3 -16.22 -5.11 -30.10
CA ARG A 3 -17.32 -5.13 -31.08
C ARG A 3 -18.66 -5.59 -30.47
N ILE A 4 -18.61 -6.35 -29.38
CA ILE A 4 -19.80 -6.89 -28.67
C ILE A 4 -20.24 -5.93 -27.56
N LYS A 5 -21.54 -5.68 -27.42
CA LYS A 5 -22.14 -4.79 -26.39
C LYS A 5 -21.66 -5.11 -24.97
N SER A 6 -21.57 -6.39 -24.62
CA SER A 6 -21.07 -6.86 -23.31
C SER A 6 -19.60 -6.48 -23.09
N GLY A 7 -18.76 -6.54 -24.13
CA GLY A 7 -17.37 -6.13 -24.09
C GLY A 7 -17.19 -4.63 -23.86
N VAL A 8 -18.00 -3.79 -24.52
CA VAL A 8 -18.00 -2.34 -24.29
C VAL A 8 -18.37 -2.01 -22.83
N LYS A 9 -19.38 -2.70 -22.27
CA LYS A 9 -19.76 -2.56 -20.86
C LYS A 9 -18.62 -2.96 -19.92
N ARG A 10 -17.97 -4.11 -20.17
CA ARG A 10 -16.82 -4.57 -19.36
C ARG A 10 -15.64 -3.62 -19.43
N HIS A 11 -15.36 -3.03 -20.60
CA HIS A 11 -14.32 -2.01 -20.76
C HIS A 11 -14.62 -0.76 -19.93
N LYS A 12 -15.85 -0.23 -19.98
CA LYS A 12 -16.25 0.91 -19.14
C LYS A 12 -16.07 0.61 -17.64
N GLN A 13 -16.43 -0.60 -17.20
CA GLN A 13 -16.23 -1.03 -15.81
C GLN A 13 -14.75 -1.18 -15.42
N SER A 14 -13.91 -1.70 -16.32
CA SER A 14 -12.49 -1.91 -16.06
C SER A 14 -11.76 -0.58 -15.87
N LEU A 15 -12.08 0.45 -16.66
CA LEU A 15 -11.51 1.79 -16.52
C LEU A 15 -11.80 2.40 -15.14
N LYS A 16 -13.07 2.31 -14.69
CA LYS A 16 -13.47 2.80 -13.36
C LYS A 16 -12.74 2.06 -12.23
N ARG A 17 -12.61 0.73 -12.33
CA ARG A 17 -11.86 -0.09 -11.36
C ARG A 17 -10.36 0.24 -11.39
N ARG A 18 -9.79 0.44 -12.57
CA ARG A 18 -8.37 0.80 -12.78
C ARG A 18 -8.01 2.10 -12.08
N ILE A 19 -8.83 3.14 -12.22
CA ILE A 19 -8.58 4.46 -11.59
C ILE A 19 -8.56 4.33 -10.06
N ARG A 20 -9.56 3.66 -9.47
CA ARG A 20 -9.61 3.42 -8.02
C ARG A 20 -8.40 2.62 -7.53
N ASN A 21 -8.07 1.53 -8.21
CA ASN A 21 -6.93 0.68 -7.82
C ASN A 21 -5.59 1.40 -7.98
N ARG A 22 -5.46 2.28 -8.98
CA ARG A 22 -4.27 3.13 -9.17
C ARG A 22 -4.06 4.05 -7.97
N HIS A 23 -5.11 4.71 -7.50
CA HIS A 23 -5.04 5.61 -6.33
C HIS A 23 -4.69 4.86 -5.04
N VAL A 24 -5.28 3.68 -4.81
CA VAL A 24 -4.91 2.85 -3.64
C VAL A 24 -3.47 2.35 -3.72
N ARG A 25 -2.99 1.99 -4.92
CA ARG A 25 -1.59 1.57 -5.11
C ARG A 25 -0.61 2.71 -4.90
N SER A 26 -0.93 3.93 -5.33
CA SER A 26 -0.07 5.10 -5.11
C SER A 26 0.01 5.46 -3.63
N THR A 27 -1.12 5.52 -2.92
CA THR A 27 -1.14 5.80 -1.46
C THR A 27 -0.35 4.76 -0.67
N VAL A 28 -0.46 3.47 -0.99
CA VAL A 28 0.39 2.42 -0.38
C VAL A 28 1.87 2.66 -0.66
N LYS A 29 2.25 3.07 -1.89
CA LYS A 29 3.65 3.34 -2.23
C LYS A 29 4.18 4.54 -1.45
N THR A 30 3.39 5.60 -1.32
CA THR A 30 3.75 6.80 -0.54
C THR A 30 3.96 6.44 0.92
N ALA A 31 2.98 5.80 1.59
CA ALA A 31 3.12 5.42 3.00
C ALA A 31 4.35 4.53 3.29
N VAL A 32 4.70 3.62 2.36
CA VAL A 32 5.91 2.80 2.47
C VAL A 32 7.18 3.63 2.29
N LYS A 33 7.16 4.64 1.40
CA LYS A 33 8.29 5.55 1.17
C LYS A 33 8.52 6.44 2.39
N ASP A 34 7.46 6.95 2.99
CA ASP A 34 7.54 7.87 4.14
C ASP A 34 8.22 7.17 5.33
N VAL A 35 7.78 5.96 5.67
CA VAL A 35 8.43 5.15 6.72
C VAL A 35 9.90 4.87 6.42
N ARG A 36 10.25 4.57 5.17
CA ARG A 36 11.64 4.31 4.77
C ARG A 36 12.52 5.55 4.82
N SER A 37 11.94 6.72 4.55
CA SER A 37 12.66 7.99 4.58
C SER A 37 13.00 8.36 6.03
N GLU A 38 12.07 8.18 6.97
CA GLU A 38 12.36 8.44 8.39
C GLU A 38 13.29 7.42 9.02
N ILE A 39 13.26 6.15 8.59
CA ILE A 39 14.29 5.19 8.99
C ILE A 39 15.70 5.67 8.56
N ALA A 40 15.82 6.35 7.42
CA ALA A 40 17.10 6.89 6.95
C ALA A 40 17.51 8.19 7.66
N GLY A 41 16.54 9.02 8.07
CA GLY A 41 16.76 10.30 8.75
C GLY A 41 17.12 10.20 10.24
N GLY A 42 16.96 9.03 10.85
CA GLY A 42 17.22 8.80 12.28
C GLY A 42 15.94 8.42 13.02
N ALA A 43 15.98 7.29 13.73
CA ALA A 43 14.81 6.71 14.36
C ALA A 43 14.35 7.56 15.57
N GLY A 44 13.33 8.40 15.35
CA GLY A 44 12.61 9.10 16.42
C GLY A 44 11.19 8.57 16.62
N GLU A 45 10.45 9.20 17.54
CA GLU A 45 9.05 8.85 17.88
C GLU A 45 8.11 8.82 16.65
N LYS A 46 8.39 9.65 15.65
CA LYS A 46 7.66 9.72 14.37
C LYS A 46 7.65 8.39 13.60
N CYS A 47 8.65 7.52 13.80
CA CYS A 47 8.70 6.22 13.14
C CYS A 47 7.56 5.29 13.59
N ALA A 48 7.16 5.35 14.86
CA ALA A 48 6.10 4.50 15.40
C ALA A 48 4.72 4.91 14.83
N GLU A 49 4.46 6.21 14.77
CA GLU A 49 3.22 6.76 14.19
C GLU A 49 3.10 6.47 12.70
N LEU A 50 4.18 6.70 11.93
CA LEU A 50 4.19 6.42 10.50
C LEU A 50 4.07 4.91 10.21
N LEU A 51 4.65 4.06 11.05
CA LEU A 51 4.48 2.60 10.93
C LEU A 51 3.03 2.19 11.16
N SER A 52 2.36 2.74 12.17
CA SER A 52 0.93 2.48 12.45
C SER A 52 0.04 2.91 11.26
N ASN A 53 0.27 4.12 10.75
CA ASN A 53 -0.42 4.64 9.57
C ASN A 53 -0.19 3.76 8.33
N ALA A 54 1.07 3.38 8.06
CA ALA A 54 1.41 2.50 6.94
C ALA A 54 0.78 1.11 7.08
N ALA A 55 0.73 0.55 8.29
CA ALA A 55 0.09 -0.73 8.58
C ALA A 55 -1.41 -0.68 8.30
N SER A 56 -2.10 0.38 8.75
CA SER A 56 -3.53 0.60 8.50
C SER A 56 -3.84 0.70 7.00
N VAL A 57 -3.06 1.50 6.25
CA VAL A 57 -3.23 1.64 4.80
C VAL A 57 -3.00 0.31 4.07
N LEU A 58 -1.97 -0.44 4.45
CA LEU A 58 -1.66 -1.75 3.87
C LEU A 58 -2.75 -2.79 4.17
N ALA A 59 -3.26 -2.83 5.40
CA ALA A 59 -4.35 -3.71 5.80
C ALA A 59 -5.62 -3.39 5.01
N ARG A 60 -5.99 -2.11 4.90
CA ARG A 60 -7.16 -1.67 4.14
C ARG A 60 -7.03 -1.98 2.64
N ALA A 61 -5.84 -1.86 2.07
CA ALA A 61 -5.58 -2.24 0.68
C ALA A 61 -5.70 -3.77 0.45
N GLY A 62 -5.33 -4.56 1.45
CA GLY A 62 -5.54 -6.02 1.48
C GLY A 62 -7.01 -6.40 1.57
N SER A 63 -7.78 -5.77 2.47
CA SER A 63 -9.21 -6.03 2.65
C SER A 63 -10.03 -5.66 1.42
N LYS A 64 -9.67 -4.57 0.73
CA LYS A 64 -10.32 -4.16 -0.53
C LYS A 64 -9.93 -5.02 -1.74
N GLY A 65 -9.04 -6.01 -1.58
CA GLY A 65 -8.58 -6.89 -2.65
C GLY A 65 -7.69 -6.21 -3.70
N VAL A 66 -7.23 -4.98 -3.45
CA VAL A 66 -6.29 -4.27 -4.36
C VAL A 66 -4.91 -4.91 -4.30
N LEU A 67 -4.54 -5.40 -3.12
CA LEU A 67 -3.38 -6.25 -2.86
C LEU A 67 -3.85 -7.59 -2.33
N HIS A 68 -3.14 -8.66 -2.67
CA HIS A 68 -3.37 -9.95 -2.03
C HIS A 68 -3.04 -9.85 -0.52
N LYS A 69 -3.85 -10.48 0.34
CA LYS A 69 -3.70 -10.44 1.81
C LYS A 69 -2.26 -10.78 2.25
N LYS A 70 -1.70 -11.88 1.72
CA LYS A 70 -0.29 -12.28 1.96
C LYS A 70 0.74 -11.22 1.54
N THR A 71 0.47 -10.43 0.49
CA THR A 71 1.36 -9.35 0.08
C THR A 71 1.28 -8.14 1.02
N ALA A 72 0.09 -7.81 1.52
CA ALA A 72 -0.06 -6.81 2.56
C ALA A 72 0.68 -7.23 3.85
N SER A 73 0.44 -8.44 4.35
CA SER A 73 1.12 -8.97 5.55
C SER A 73 2.64 -9.00 5.41
N ARG A 74 3.17 -9.43 4.27
CA ARG A 74 4.63 -9.41 4.01
C ARG A 74 5.21 -8.00 4.06
N LYS A 75 4.50 -7.00 3.53
CA LYS A 75 4.97 -5.60 3.56
C LYS A 75 4.98 -5.04 4.97
N ILE A 76 3.92 -5.29 5.75
CA ILE A 76 3.84 -4.88 7.17
C ILE A 76 5.00 -5.50 7.96
N SER A 77 5.20 -6.82 7.85
CA SER A 77 6.28 -7.52 8.55
C SER A 77 7.66 -6.97 8.20
N ARG A 78 7.92 -6.67 6.92
CA ARG A 78 9.21 -6.10 6.48
C ARG A 78 9.44 -4.69 7.02
N LEU A 79 8.40 -3.84 7.05
CA LEU A 79 8.52 -2.49 7.61
C LEU A 79 8.77 -2.54 9.12
N ALA A 80 8.01 -3.36 9.86
CA ALA A 80 8.20 -3.53 11.30
C ALA A 80 9.63 -4.01 11.64
N LYS A 81 10.15 -5.00 10.89
CA LYS A 81 11.54 -5.46 11.05
C LYS A 81 12.56 -4.37 10.77
N ALA A 82 12.33 -3.53 9.75
CA ALA A 82 13.23 -2.43 9.41
C ALA A 82 13.26 -1.35 10.50
N VAL A 83 12.08 -0.96 11.02
CA VAL A 83 11.97 -0.02 12.14
C VAL A 83 12.67 -0.59 13.39
N HIS A 84 12.38 -1.84 13.75
CA HIS A 84 13.01 -2.47 14.93
C HIS A 84 14.53 -2.57 14.82
N LYS A 85 15.06 -2.86 13.62
CA LYS A 85 16.51 -2.86 13.39
C LYS A 85 17.11 -1.46 13.55
N ALA A 86 16.39 -0.43 13.14
CA ALA A 86 16.85 0.96 13.25
C ALA A 86 16.82 1.48 14.70
N THR A 87 15.90 0.99 15.54
CA THR A 87 15.82 1.38 16.97
C THR A 87 16.79 0.62 17.87
N LYS A 88 17.27 -0.56 17.46
CA LYS A 88 18.20 -1.38 18.25
C LYS A 88 19.68 -1.01 18.03
N LYS A 89 19.95 -0.05 17.15
CA LYS A 89 21.29 0.44 16.83
C LYS A 89 21.57 1.70 17.63
#